data_AF-A0AAV9FM99-F1
#
_entry.id   AF-A0AAV9FM99-F1
#
_cell.length_a   1.000
_cell.length_b   1.000
_cell.length_c   1.000
_cell.angle_alpha   90.00
_cell.angle_beta   90.00
_cell.angle_gamma   90.00
#
_symmetry.space_group_name_H-M   'P 1'
#
loop_
_entity.id
_entity.type
_entity.pdbx_description
1 polymer ?
#
loop_
_entity_poly.entity_id
_entity_poly.type
_entity_poly.pdbx_seq_one_letter_code
_entity_poly.pdbx_strand_id
1 'polypeptide(L)'
;MKSWAESDLLNARKMVRDLALQIEESNSRTSARKREIVELKSADMGLVALEESNDGKYLEVLRELDVVKQDLIQLKLNVASLLEVKARVDKEAKALDSISRSCPSSIEYLNKEIENTNEEQIIVELARLEAVKEIKEIEAQREAEFAQFSVKMEKMKKRIVELMLECKSSEDLEKQLASTTSDVDDVQRELKLIKASEKHLESNSDSSPNQMNRSGKGGSGTTQTLLQSAMTELESTKKELSSIKEEGFQCMSAMDEARDRLRLVYEEMGQLKKAEQKADSTIETLNSKRHREKSRLETATMASNKAKAIASNLSAALQQLQTENESVKKEGELIIKETKTIKAEMEKVDSDIEFSEERLEAALQELEAMKKSEGVALEKLRAITEKAKTARASMYLHSSTITVSQFEYEYLSRCADIAEEIADKKVAAAQAWIEALRAGERVIIMKIEVCQREAEEMRLVEEQEKRKTEKPLKVKREVQRELRKMEKQREVTELQIVLAPQKRSIKENYITASRRRSARINRMNLPGKYAHRSPSIALKRRTRVMHNLVKLFRVTKK
;
A
#
# COMPACT_ATOMS: atom_id res chain seq x y z
N MET A 1 -14.15 -55.83 -39.99
CA MET A 1 -14.81 -55.51 -38.70
C MET A 1 -15.58 -56.72 -38.15
N LYS A 2 -16.73 -57.14 -38.73
CA LYS A 2 -17.53 -58.28 -38.19
C LYS A 2 -16.75 -59.59 -38.04
N SER A 3 -16.03 -60.03 -39.07
CA SER A 3 -15.25 -61.29 -39.06
C SER A 3 -14.16 -61.35 -37.98
N TRP A 4 -13.58 -60.21 -37.61
CA TRP A 4 -12.59 -60.13 -36.53
C TRP A 4 -13.26 -60.30 -35.16
N ALA A 5 -14.38 -59.60 -34.93
CA ALA A 5 -15.17 -59.75 -33.71
C ALA A 5 -15.72 -61.19 -33.54
N GLU A 6 -16.13 -61.85 -34.62
CA GLU A 6 -16.56 -63.26 -34.59
C GLU A 6 -15.41 -64.23 -34.26
N SER A 7 -14.19 -63.95 -34.74
CA SER A 7 -12.99 -64.72 -34.41
C SER A 7 -12.58 -64.57 -32.95
N ASP A 8 -12.61 -63.34 -32.42
CA ASP A 8 -12.35 -63.06 -31.01
C ASP A 8 -13.41 -63.68 -30.09
N LEU A 9 -14.70 -63.66 -30.47
CA LEU A 9 -15.76 -64.31 -29.71
C LEU A 9 -15.61 -65.85 -29.72
N LEU A 10 -15.13 -66.43 -30.82
CA LEU A 10 -14.79 -67.85 -30.90
C LEU A 10 -13.59 -68.20 -30.00
N ASN A 11 -12.55 -67.37 -29.99
CA ASN A 11 -11.37 -67.54 -29.13
C ASN A 11 -11.72 -67.38 -27.65
N ALA A 12 -12.52 -66.37 -27.28
CA ALA A 12 -13.04 -66.20 -25.93
C ALA A 12 -13.88 -67.43 -25.50
N ARG A 13 -14.72 -67.99 -26.38
CA ARG A 13 -15.47 -69.23 -26.12
C ARG A 13 -14.60 -70.49 -26.05
N LYS A 14 -13.39 -70.52 -26.63
CA LYS A 14 -12.40 -71.59 -26.39
C LYS A 14 -11.78 -71.39 -25.00
N MET A 15 -11.23 -70.22 -24.73
CA MET A 15 -10.60 -69.88 -23.44
C MET A 15 -11.53 -70.10 -22.25
N VAL A 16 -12.83 -69.76 -22.35
CA VAL A 16 -13.82 -70.02 -21.29
C VAL A 16 -14.04 -71.53 -21.06
N ARG A 17 -13.97 -72.36 -22.10
CA ARG A 17 -14.07 -73.83 -21.96
C ARG A 17 -12.78 -74.43 -21.38
N ASP A 18 -11.62 -73.93 -21.80
CA ASP A 18 -10.33 -74.37 -21.26
C ASP A 18 -10.19 -74.00 -19.76
N LEU A 19 -10.66 -72.79 -19.38
CA LEU A 19 -10.76 -72.37 -17.98
C LEU A 19 -11.78 -73.21 -17.18
N ALA A 20 -12.93 -73.56 -17.78
CA ALA A 20 -13.90 -74.44 -17.12
C ALA A 20 -13.30 -75.83 -16.85
N LEU A 21 -12.56 -76.40 -17.79
CA LEU A 21 -11.83 -77.66 -17.61
C LEU A 21 -10.74 -77.55 -16.53
N GLN A 22 -9.97 -76.45 -16.50
CA GLN A 22 -8.98 -76.22 -15.44
C GLN A 22 -9.62 -76.05 -14.05
N ILE A 23 -10.80 -75.43 -13.95
CA ILE A 23 -11.57 -75.32 -12.71
C ILE A 23 -12.09 -76.69 -12.28
N GLU A 24 -12.62 -77.50 -13.20
CA GLU A 24 -13.11 -78.85 -12.91
C GLU A 24 -11.99 -79.82 -12.52
N GLU A 25 -10.82 -79.72 -13.16
CA GLU A 25 -9.61 -80.44 -12.76
C GLU A 25 -9.13 -79.98 -11.37
N SER A 26 -9.10 -78.68 -11.10
CA SER A 26 -8.71 -78.13 -9.80
C SER A 26 -9.68 -78.52 -8.68
N ASN A 27 -10.98 -78.56 -8.97
CA ASN A 27 -12.02 -79.06 -8.07
C ASN A 27 -11.87 -80.57 -7.85
N SER A 28 -11.52 -81.34 -8.88
CA SER A 28 -11.23 -82.77 -8.77
C SER A 28 -10.01 -83.02 -7.87
N ARG A 29 -8.89 -82.32 -8.12
CA ARG A 29 -7.66 -82.39 -7.30
C ARG A 29 -7.89 -81.97 -5.85
N THR A 30 -8.67 -80.90 -5.60
CA THR A 30 -9.01 -80.48 -4.23
C THR A 30 -10.01 -81.43 -3.56
N SER A 31 -10.92 -82.07 -4.30
CA SER A 31 -11.79 -83.12 -3.77
C SER A 31 -11.00 -84.39 -3.41
N ALA A 32 -10.00 -84.77 -4.21
CA ALA A 32 -9.10 -85.87 -3.91
C ALA A 32 -8.27 -85.60 -2.64
N ARG A 33 -7.64 -84.42 -2.55
CA ARG A 33 -6.95 -83.98 -1.31
C ARG A 33 -7.88 -83.92 -0.10
N LYS A 34 -9.15 -83.54 -0.27
CA LYS A 34 -10.15 -83.59 0.83
C LYS A 34 -10.45 -85.02 1.27
N ARG A 35 -10.51 -85.99 0.35
CA ARG A 35 -10.66 -87.42 0.71
C ARG A 35 -9.41 -87.94 1.40
N GLU A 36 -8.22 -87.64 0.88
CA GLU A 36 -6.92 -87.99 1.49
C GLU A 36 -6.80 -87.43 2.92
N ILE A 37 -7.21 -86.17 3.16
CA ILE A 37 -7.28 -85.57 4.51
C ILE A 37 -8.31 -86.26 5.42
N VAL A 38 -9.42 -86.78 4.87
CA VAL A 38 -10.42 -87.54 5.63
C VAL A 38 -9.92 -88.95 5.94
N GLU A 39 -9.25 -89.60 4.99
CA GLU A 39 -8.61 -90.92 5.17
C GLU A 39 -7.50 -90.85 6.21
N LEU A 40 -6.61 -89.85 6.14
CA LEU A 40 -5.59 -89.58 7.17
C LEU A 40 -6.21 -89.33 8.55
N LYS A 41 -7.32 -88.58 8.63
CA LYS A 41 -8.05 -88.39 9.90
C LYS A 41 -8.75 -89.64 10.42
N SER A 42 -9.08 -90.60 9.55
CA SER A 42 -9.64 -91.89 9.96
C SER A 42 -8.57 -92.92 10.35
N ALA A 43 -7.35 -92.80 9.81
CA ALA A 43 -6.20 -93.62 10.19
C ALA A 43 -5.69 -93.29 11.60
N ASP A 44 -5.79 -92.02 12.02
CA ASP A 44 -5.38 -91.53 13.35
C ASP A 44 -6.23 -92.10 14.51
N MET A 45 -7.35 -92.75 14.21
CA MET A 45 -8.23 -93.45 15.17
C MET A 45 -8.03 -94.97 15.19
N GLY A 46 -6.98 -95.49 14.53
CA GLY A 46 -6.85 -96.90 14.17
C GLY A 46 -5.52 -97.59 14.52
N LEU A 47 -4.69 -97.04 15.41
CA LEU A 47 -3.41 -97.66 15.78
C LEU A 47 -3.13 -97.63 17.29
N VAL A 48 -3.67 -98.61 18.01
CA VAL A 48 -3.24 -98.97 19.38
C VAL A 48 -2.34 -100.21 19.29
N ALA A 49 -1.14 -100.12 19.86
CA ALA A 49 -0.03 -101.11 19.83
C ALA A 49 0.57 -101.33 18.42
N LEU A 50 1.86 -101.05 18.17
CA LEU A 50 3.05 -101.48 18.92
C LEU A 50 4.28 -100.58 18.58
N GLU A 51 5.37 -100.74 19.34
CA GLU A 51 6.76 -100.26 19.09
C GLU A 51 7.15 -98.86 19.59
N GLU A 52 7.74 -98.89 20.79
CA GLU A 52 8.47 -97.82 21.47
C GLU A 52 9.74 -97.39 20.69
N SER A 53 9.69 -96.34 19.86
CA SER A 53 10.93 -95.66 19.41
C SER A 53 10.81 -94.22 18.85
N ASN A 54 9.68 -93.52 19.01
CA ASN A 54 9.58 -92.15 18.49
C ASN A 54 8.65 -91.17 19.26
N ASP A 55 8.03 -91.60 20.37
CA ASP A 55 7.08 -90.80 21.17
C ASP A 55 7.60 -89.41 21.55
N GLY A 56 8.91 -89.29 21.87
CA GLY A 56 9.53 -88.02 22.22
C GLY A 56 9.40 -86.96 21.12
N LYS A 57 9.57 -87.34 19.84
CA LYS A 57 9.46 -86.41 18.71
C LYS A 57 8.00 -86.03 18.43
N TYR A 58 7.07 -86.96 18.61
CA TYR A 58 5.64 -86.68 18.47
C TYR A 58 5.15 -85.71 19.56
N LEU A 59 5.58 -85.92 20.82
CA LEU A 59 5.31 -84.99 21.94
C LEU A 59 6.02 -83.63 21.80
N GLU A 60 7.15 -83.57 21.10
CA GLU A 60 7.82 -82.31 20.75
C GLU A 60 7.03 -81.55 19.68
N VAL A 61 6.65 -82.20 18.57
CA VAL A 61 5.80 -81.62 17.52
C VAL A 61 4.44 -81.15 18.07
N LEU A 62 3.84 -81.87 19.02
CA LEU A 62 2.60 -81.42 19.68
C LEU A 62 2.80 -80.14 20.51
N ARG A 63 3.92 -80.00 21.22
CA ARG A 63 4.26 -78.79 21.98
C ARG A 63 4.56 -77.61 21.06
N GLU A 64 5.32 -77.82 19.99
CA GLU A 64 5.54 -76.82 18.94
C GLU A 64 4.23 -76.37 18.30
N LEU A 65 3.33 -77.31 17.99
CA LEU A 65 2.00 -77.00 17.45
C LEU A 65 1.15 -76.15 18.40
N ASP A 66 1.23 -76.38 19.72
CA ASP A 66 0.52 -75.57 20.71
C ASP A 66 1.13 -74.18 20.90
N VAL A 67 2.46 -74.03 20.81
CA VAL A 67 3.13 -72.71 20.74
C VAL A 67 2.68 -71.96 19.48
N VAL A 68 2.71 -72.60 18.31
CA VAL A 68 2.26 -71.99 17.04
C VAL A 68 0.77 -71.61 17.07
N LYS A 69 -0.09 -72.35 17.79
CA LYS A 69 -1.49 -71.94 18.03
C LYS A 69 -1.57 -70.68 18.89
N GLN A 70 -0.78 -70.58 19.95
CA GLN A 70 -0.73 -69.39 20.82
C GLN A 70 -0.20 -68.18 20.05
N ASP A 71 0.88 -68.33 19.29
CA ASP A 71 1.44 -67.29 18.42
C ASP A 71 0.43 -66.85 17.35
N LEU A 72 -0.35 -67.78 16.77
CA LEU A 72 -1.41 -67.45 15.82
C LEU A 72 -2.55 -66.65 16.46
N ILE A 73 -2.89 -66.93 17.73
CA ILE A 73 -3.89 -66.15 18.49
C ILE A 73 -3.33 -64.75 18.79
N GLN A 74 -2.08 -64.66 19.26
CA GLN A 74 -1.42 -63.38 19.55
C GLN A 74 -1.26 -62.53 18.28
N LEU A 75 -0.87 -63.14 17.15
CA LEU A 75 -0.74 -62.46 15.86
C LEU A 75 -2.08 -61.93 15.36
N LYS A 76 -3.18 -62.69 15.52
CA LYS A 76 -4.53 -62.21 15.18
C LYS A 76 -4.94 -60.99 16.02
N LEU A 77 -4.61 -60.99 17.32
CA LEU A 77 -4.88 -59.87 18.22
C LEU A 77 -4.03 -58.64 17.85
N ASN A 78 -2.73 -58.84 17.56
CA ASN A 78 -1.83 -57.79 17.10
C ASN A 78 -2.33 -57.19 15.77
N VAL A 79 -2.71 -58.02 14.79
CA VAL A 79 -3.28 -57.57 13.51
C VAL A 79 -4.58 -56.78 13.69
N ALA A 80 -5.47 -57.21 14.59
CA ALA A 80 -6.68 -56.45 14.92
C ALA A 80 -6.34 -55.05 15.49
N SER A 81 -5.40 -54.97 16.43
CA SER A 81 -4.96 -53.68 16.99
C SER A 81 -4.30 -52.75 15.94
N LEU A 82 -3.50 -53.31 15.03
CA LEU A 82 -2.87 -52.57 13.94
C LEU A 82 -3.90 -52.06 12.92
N LEU A 83 -4.97 -52.82 12.65
CA LEU A 83 -6.08 -52.37 11.82
C LEU A 83 -6.86 -51.21 12.47
N GLU A 84 -7.05 -51.22 13.79
CA GLU A 84 -7.65 -50.09 14.51
C GLU A 84 -6.76 -48.83 14.47
N VAL A 85 -5.45 -48.98 14.69
CA VAL A 85 -4.49 -47.86 14.60
C VAL A 85 -4.47 -47.31 13.18
N LYS A 86 -4.39 -48.16 12.15
CA LYS A 86 -4.49 -47.75 10.75
C LYS A 86 -5.79 -47.00 10.47
N ALA A 87 -6.93 -47.49 10.98
CA ALA A 87 -8.22 -46.83 10.81
C ALA A 87 -8.34 -45.48 11.54
N ARG A 88 -7.48 -45.18 12.53
CA ARG A 88 -7.34 -43.83 13.13
C ARG A 88 -6.47 -42.93 12.25
N VAL A 89 -5.29 -43.39 11.84
CA VAL A 89 -4.39 -42.67 10.93
C VAL A 89 -5.09 -42.33 9.60
N ASP A 90 -5.85 -43.27 9.02
CA ASP A 90 -6.64 -43.05 7.80
C ASP A 90 -7.77 -42.00 7.98
N LYS A 91 -8.24 -41.75 9.21
CA LYS A 91 -9.22 -40.68 9.52
C LYS A 91 -8.52 -39.34 9.70
N GLU A 92 -7.40 -39.31 10.41
CA GLU A 92 -6.59 -38.11 10.62
C GLU A 92 -6.01 -37.59 9.31
N ALA A 93 -5.48 -38.47 8.45
CA ALA A 93 -5.03 -38.13 7.10
C ALA A 93 -6.15 -37.50 6.26
N LYS A 94 -7.38 -38.05 6.31
CA LYS A 94 -8.55 -37.46 5.61
C LYS A 94 -8.98 -36.11 6.18
N ALA A 95 -8.82 -35.90 7.49
CA ALA A 95 -9.07 -34.61 8.12
C ALA A 95 -8.05 -33.56 7.64
N LEU A 96 -6.76 -33.89 7.64
CA LEU A 96 -5.70 -33.03 7.12
C LEU A 96 -5.88 -32.73 5.62
N ASP A 97 -6.25 -33.72 4.81
CA ASP A 97 -6.63 -33.54 3.39
C ASP A 97 -7.76 -32.52 3.22
N SER A 98 -8.79 -32.56 4.08
CA SER A 98 -9.93 -31.63 4.01
C SER A 98 -9.56 -30.20 4.42
N ILE A 99 -8.63 -30.05 5.38
CA ILE A 99 -8.05 -28.75 5.76
C ILE A 99 -7.18 -28.22 4.61
N SER A 100 -6.31 -29.07 4.04
CA SER A 100 -5.45 -28.70 2.90
C SER A 100 -6.25 -28.30 1.66
N ARG A 101 -7.44 -28.88 1.44
CA ARG A 101 -8.34 -28.51 0.33
C ARG A 101 -9.15 -27.24 0.58
N SER A 102 -9.33 -26.81 1.83
CA SER A 102 -10.09 -25.60 2.19
C SER A 102 -9.20 -24.37 2.45
N CYS A 103 -7.93 -24.57 2.78
CA CYS A 103 -6.93 -23.51 2.90
C CYS A 103 -6.72 -22.63 1.63
N PRO A 104 -6.62 -23.17 0.39
CA PRO A 104 -6.24 -22.36 -0.78
C PRO A 104 -7.24 -21.23 -1.10
N SER A 105 -8.54 -21.44 -0.94
CA SER A 105 -9.53 -20.38 -1.19
C SER A 105 -9.45 -19.24 -0.17
N SER A 106 -8.99 -19.52 1.06
CA SER A 106 -8.70 -18.47 2.05
C SER A 106 -7.41 -17.71 1.70
N ILE A 107 -6.41 -18.39 1.14
CA ILE A 107 -5.16 -17.76 0.69
C ILE A 107 -5.43 -16.89 -0.54
N GLU A 108 -6.21 -17.37 -1.52
CA GLU A 108 -6.65 -16.60 -2.68
C GLU A 108 -7.45 -15.35 -2.28
N TYR A 109 -8.34 -15.46 -1.30
CA TYR A 109 -9.07 -14.32 -0.75
C TYR A 109 -8.13 -13.28 -0.12
N LEU A 110 -7.19 -13.72 0.72
CA LEU A 110 -6.22 -12.83 1.37
C LEU A 110 -5.27 -12.17 0.35
N ASN A 111 -4.78 -12.92 -0.63
CA ASN A 111 -3.94 -12.38 -1.71
C ASN A 111 -4.68 -11.31 -2.51
N LYS A 112 -5.97 -11.54 -2.80
CA LYS A 112 -6.80 -10.56 -3.50
C LYS A 112 -7.10 -9.31 -2.66
N GLU A 113 -7.29 -9.47 -1.35
CA GLU A 113 -7.43 -8.32 -0.45
C GLU A 113 -6.13 -7.51 -0.38
N ILE A 114 -4.97 -8.18 -0.31
CA ILE A 114 -3.65 -7.55 -0.37
C ILE A 114 -3.49 -6.78 -1.69
N GLU A 115 -3.82 -7.39 -2.83
CA GLU A 115 -3.79 -6.75 -4.16
C GLU A 115 -4.69 -5.50 -4.20
N ASN A 116 -5.95 -5.59 -3.75
CA ASN A 116 -6.85 -4.45 -3.64
C ASN A 116 -6.25 -3.32 -2.76
N THR A 117 -5.69 -3.66 -1.59
CA THR A 117 -5.10 -2.63 -0.68
C THR A 117 -3.85 -1.98 -1.27
N ASN A 118 -3.07 -2.71 -2.07
CA ASN A 118 -1.92 -2.15 -2.79
C ASN A 118 -2.38 -1.20 -3.90
N GLU A 119 -3.44 -1.54 -4.65
CA GLU A 119 -4.06 -0.64 -5.63
C GLU A 119 -4.59 0.65 -4.98
N GLU A 120 -5.31 0.52 -3.86
CA GLU A 120 -5.78 1.67 -3.07
C GLU A 120 -4.61 2.55 -2.58
N GLN A 121 -3.52 1.94 -2.09
CA GLN A 121 -2.32 2.67 -1.67
C GLN A 121 -1.67 3.44 -2.84
N ILE A 122 -1.58 2.84 -4.03
CA ILE A 122 -1.05 3.51 -5.23
C ILE A 122 -1.90 4.73 -5.59
N ILE A 123 -3.24 4.61 -5.53
CA ILE A 123 -4.16 5.74 -5.80
C ILE A 123 -3.95 6.87 -4.77
N VAL A 124 -3.79 6.54 -3.49
CA VAL A 124 -3.53 7.53 -2.44
C VAL A 124 -2.19 8.25 -2.63
N GLU A 125 -1.12 7.54 -2.96
CA GLU A 125 0.19 8.16 -3.22
C GLU A 125 0.19 8.99 -4.52
N LEU A 126 -0.57 8.60 -5.55
CA LEU A 126 -0.78 9.44 -6.74
C LEU A 126 -1.50 10.75 -6.41
N ALA A 127 -2.60 10.69 -5.65
CA ALA A 127 -3.33 11.88 -5.21
C ALA A 127 -2.46 12.79 -4.32
N ARG A 128 -1.60 12.21 -3.48
CA ARG A 128 -0.63 12.95 -2.67
C ARG A 128 0.44 13.63 -3.53
N LEU A 129 0.97 12.95 -4.56
CA LEU A 129 1.93 13.53 -5.50
C LEU A 129 1.33 14.70 -6.29
N GLU A 130 0.07 14.56 -6.71
CA GLU A 130 -0.67 15.63 -7.39
C GLU A 130 -0.89 16.84 -6.46
N ALA A 131 -1.35 16.62 -5.22
CA ALA A 131 -1.49 17.69 -4.23
C ALA A 131 -0.15 18.41 -3.92
N VAL A 132 0.96 17.67 -3.83
CA VAL A 132 2.30 18.26 -3.63
C VAL A 132 2.75 19.07 -4.86
N LYS A 133 2.34 18.67 -6.08
CA LYS A 133 2.59 19.43 -7.30
C LYS A 133 1.77 20.72 -7.33
N GLU A 134 0.48 20.67 -7.01
CA GLU A 134 -0.39 21.85 -6.91
C GLU A 134 0.13 22.86 -5.89
N ILE A 135 0.57 22.41 -4.71
CA ILE A 135 1.16 23.29 -3.68
C ILE A 135 2.37 24.04 -4.24
N LYS A 136 3.28 23.35 -4.94
CA LYS A 136 4.47 23.98 -5.56
C LYS A 136 4.11 24.98 -6.65
N GLU A 137 3.07 24.69 -7.45
CA GLU A 137 2.58 25.62 -8.48
C GLU A 137 1.96 26.87 -7.84
N ILE A 138 1.20 26.72 -6.75
CA ILE A 138 0.64 27.84 -5.97
C ILE A 138 1.75 28.67 -5.29
N GLU A 139 2.79 28.03 -4.73
CA GLU A 139 3.95 28.71 -4.13
C GLU A 139 4.71 29.53 -5.17
N ALA A 140 5.00 28.95 -6.34
CA ALA A 140 5.67 29.65 -7.45
C ALA A 140 4.82 30.83 -7.98
N GLN A 141 3.49 30.67 -8.08
CA GLN A 141 2.61 31.77 -8.45
C GLN A 141 2.65 32.91 -7.42
N ARG A 142 2.57 32.58 -6.11
CA ARG A 142 2.64 33.57 -5.03
C ARG A 142 3.97 34.31 -5.01
N GLU A 143 5.08 33.62 -5.26
CA GLU A 143 6.40 34.24 -5.37
C GLU A 143 6.49 35.21 -6.56
N ALA A 144 5.97 34.81 -7.73
CA ALA A 144 5.91 35.66 -8.91
C ALA A 144 5.01 36.90 -8.71
N GLU A 145 3.85 36.73 -8.07
CA GLU A 145 2.96 37.84 -7.68
C GLU A 145 3.66 38.77 -6.68
N PHE A 146 4.28 38.22 -5.63
CA PHE A 146 5.04 39.00 -4.65
C PHE A 146 6.18 39.81 -5.28
N ALA A 147 6.93 39.22 -6.21
CA ALA A 147 7.97 39.91 -6.97
C ALA A 147 7.38 41.07 -7.80
N GLN A 148 6.25 40.88 -8.48
CA GLN A 148 5.56 41.95 -9.20
C GLN A 148 5.05 43.06 -8.27
N PHE A 149 4.48 42.72 -7.12
CA PHE A 149 4.03 43.68 -6.12
C PHE A 149 5.20 44.47 -5.54
N SER A 150 6.33 43.81 -5.26
CA SER A 150 7.57 44.45 -4.80
C SER A 150 8.08 45.48 -5.82
N VAL A 151 8.16 45.12 -7.11
CA VAL A 151 8.56 46.05 -8.18
C VAL A 151 7.59 47.22 -8.32
N LYS A 152 6.27 46.99 -8.23
CA LYS A 152 5.26 48.06 -8.27
C LYS A 152 5.37 49.00 -7.06
N MET A 153 5.53 48.45 -5.86
CA MET A 153 5.72 49.19 -4.62
C MET A 153 6.99 50.06 -4.68
N GLU A 154 8.10 49.53 -5.19
CA GLU A 154 9.35 50.27 -5.29
C GLU A 154 9.29 51.39 -6.33
N LYS A 155 8.60 51.18 -7.47
CA LYS A 155 8.28 52.26 -8.41
C LYS A 155 7.40 53.34 -7.78
N MET A 156 6.39 52.95 -6.99
CA MET A 156 5.51 53.90 -6.32
C MET A 156 6.25 54.73 -5.26
N LYS A 157 7.12 54.12 -4.45
CA LYS A 157 8.01 54.85 -3.52
C LYS A 157 8.88 55.88 -4.25
N LYS A 158 9.52 55.49 -5.37
CA LYS A 158 10.31 56.42 -6.18
C LYS A 158 9.48 57.60 -6.68
N ARG A 159 8.26 57.34 -7.19
CA ARG A 159 7.36 58.40 -7.63
C ARG A 159 6.90 59.32 -6.50
N ILE A 160 6.70 58.79 -5.29
CA ILE A 160 6.40 59.60 -4.09
C ILE A 160 7.59 60.50 -3.74
N VAL A 161 8.83 59.99 -3.80
CA VAL A 161 10.04 60.79 -3.55
C VAL A 161 10.22 61.89 -4.60
N GLU A 162 9.99 61.60 -5.88
CA GLU A 162 9.97 62.61 -6.95
C GLU A 162 8.94 63.71 -6.68
N LEU A 163 7.68 63.33 -6.41
CA LEU A 163 6.60 64.28 -6.11
C LEU A 163 6.90 65.13 -4.87
N MET A 164 7.53 64.56 -3.83
CA MET A 164 7.96 65.32 -2.65
C MET A 164 9.06 66.35 -2.97
N LEU A 165 9.93 66.09 -3.94
CA LEU A 165 10.93 67.07 -4.40
C LEU A 165 10.28 68.15 -5.27
N GLU A 166 9.34 67.76 -6.13
CA GLU A 166 8.55 68.66 -6.98
C GLU A 166 7.69 69.61 -6.13
N CYS A 167 7.01 69.12 -5.08
CA CYS A 167 6.28 69.95 -4.12
C CYS A 167 7.19 70.97 -3.42
N LYS A 168 8.37 70.56 -2.93
CA LYS A 168 9.34 71.50 -2.32
C LYS A 168 9.81 72.57 -3.31
N SER A 169 10.09 72.19 -4.54
CA SER A 169 10.43 73.15 -5.60
C SER A 169 9.28 74.11 -5.89
N SER A 170 8.02 73.64 -5.80
CA SER A 170 6.83 74.48 -5.96
C SER A 170 6.66 75.44 -4.77
N GLU A 171 6.86 74.99 -3.53
CA GLU A 171 6.84 75.85 -2.33
C GLU A 171 7.90 76.95 -2.41
N ASP A 172 9.10 76.65 -2.92
CA ASP A 172 10.17 77.64 -3.09
C ASP A 172 9.88 78.63 -4.23
N LEU A 173 9.28 78.17 -5.34
CA LEU A 173 8.78 79.05 -6.40
C LEU A 173 7.60 79.92 -5.93
N GLU A 174 6.71 79.39 -5.07
CA GLU A 174 5.60 80.16 -4.49
C GLU A 174 6.11 81.28 -3.58
N LYS A 175 7.15 81.02 -2.76
CA LYS A 175 7.85 82.06 -1.98
C LYS A 175 8.48 83.13 -2.88
N GLN A 176 9.11 82.74 -3.99
CA GLN A 176 9.67 83.68 -4.96
C GLN A 176 8.57 84.52 -5.62
N LEU A 177 7.48 83.90 -6.06
CA LEU A 177 6.34 84.60 -6.63
C LEU A 177 5.73 85.59 -5.63
N ALA A 178 5.51 85.18 -4.38
CA ALA A 178 5.01 86.05 -3.31
C ALA A 178 5.91 87.28 -3.08
N SER A 179 7.24 87.10 -3.13
CA SER A 179 8.20 88.22 -3.12
C SER A 179 7.98 89.14 -4.32
N THR A 180 8.00 88.60 -5.54
CA THR A 180 7.82 89.42 -6.76
C THR A 180 6.47 90.11 -6.85
N THR A 181 5.40 89.53 -6.29
CA THR A 181 4.09 90.21 -6.21
C THR A 181 4.13 91.38 -5.24
N SER A 182 4.86 91.27 -4.12
CA SER A 182 5.11 92.42 -3.24
C SER A 182 5.94 93.49 -3.94
N ASP A 183 7.00 93.11 -4.66
CA ASP A 183 7.83 94.05 -5.44
C ASP A 183 7.01 94.77 -6.52
N VAL A 184 6.08 94.07 -7.19
CA VAL A 184 5.16 94.65 -8.18
C VAL A 184 4.13 95.57 -7.54
N ASP A 185 3.55 95.21 -6.39
CA ASP A 185 2.65 96.09 -5.63
C ASP A 185 3.37 97.38 -5.18
N ASP A 186 4.64 97.27 -4.77
CA ASP A 186 5.50 98.39 -4.39
C ASP A 186 5.77 99.32 -5.57
N VAL A 187 6.21 98.78 -6.72
CA VAL A 187 6.36 99.54 -7.97
C VAL A 187 5.03 100.15 -8.44
N GLN A 188 3.90 99.47 -8.23
CA GLN A 188 2.59 100.03 -8.57
C GLN A 188 2.19 101.18 -7.62
N ARG A 189 2.60 101.15 -6.35
CA ARG A 189 2.44 102.29 -5.41
C ARG A 189 3.32 103.47 -5.85
N GLU A 190 4.56 103.23 -6.25
CA GLU A 190 5.46 104.27 -6.78
C GLU A 190 4.95 104.87 -8.10
N LEU A 191 4.47 104.06 -9.05
CA LEU A 191 3.88 104.56 -10.30
C LEU A 191 2.61 105.40 -10.05
N LYS A 192 1.81 105.07 -9.02
CA LYS A 192 0.67 105.91 -8.61
C LYS A 192 1.13 107.26 -8.04
N LEU A 193 2.24 107.30 -7.32
CA LEU A 193 2.88 108.55 -6.85
C LEU A 193 3.43 109.37 -8.02
N ILE A 194 4.18 108.76 -8.95
CA ILE A 194 4.71 109.44 -10.14
C ILE A 194 3.56 110.01 -10.97
N LYS A 195 2.50 109.23 -11.25
CA LYS A 195 1.34 109.69 -12.02
C LYS A 195 0.53 110.79 -11.33
N ALA A 196 0.57 110.86 -9.99
CA ALA A 196 0.03 112.00 -9.25
C ALA A 196 0.91 113.26 -9.42
N SER A 197 2.24 113.11 -9.47
CA SER A 197 3.17 114.21 -9.76
C SER A 197 3.19 114.65 -11.24
N GLU A 198 2.93 113.75 -12.17
CA GLU A 198 2.83 114.01 -13.63
C GLU A 198 1.58 114.84 -13.96
N LYS A 199 0.47 114.59 -13.26
CA LYS A 199 -0.73 115.44 -13.30
C LYS A 199 -0.53 116.87 -12.79
N HIS A 200 0.63 117.18 -12.18
CA HIS A 200 1.03 118.56 -11.86
C HIS A 200 1.91 119.20 -12.95
N LEU A 201 2.26 118.49 -14.02
CA LEU A 201 3.14 118.97 -15.10
C LEU A 201 2.46 119.05 -16.47
N GLU A 202 1.45 118.23 -16.77
CA GLU A 202 0.66 118.33 -18.01
C GLU A 202 -0.51 119.33 -17.90
N SER A 203 -0.18 120.60 -17.68
CA SER A 203 -1.14 121.70 -17.84
C SER A 203 -0.45 122.95 -18.36
N ASN A 204 0.05 122.90 -19.62
CA ASN A 204 0.24 124.09 -20.47
C ASN A 204 0.61 123.79 -21.94
N SER A 205 0.04 124.61 -22.83
CA SER A 205 0.44 124.98 -24.20
C SER A 205 0.28 124.02 -25.40
N ASP A 206 -0.57 124.47 -26.34
CA ASP A 206 -0.76 123.99 -27.72
C ASP A 206 0.28 124.54 -28.72
N SER A 207 0.45 123.89 -29.90
CA SER A 207 0.28 124.48 -31.27
C SER A 207 0.99 123.71 -32.41
N SER A 208 0.65 124.04 -33.67
CA SER A 208 0.88 123.21 -34.88
C SER A 208 1.76 123.93 -35.97
N PRO A 209 1.65 123.71 -37.32
CA PRO A 209 2.59 122.94 -38.17
C PRO A 209 3.27 123.75 -39.34
N ASN A 210 3.98 123.09 -40.31
CA ASN A 210 3.77 123.13 -41.80
C ASN A 210 4.99 122.65 -42.70
N GLN A 211 4.81 122.60 -44.04
CA GLN A 211 5.61 121.93 -45.12
C GLN A 211 6.63 122.81 -45.92
N MET A 212 7.41 122.24 -46.89
CA MET A 212 7.30 122.48 -48.39
C MET A 212 8.60 122.35 -49.30
N ASN A 213 8.45 121.77 -50.53
CA ASN A 213 9.02 122.16 -51.88
C ASN A 213 10.35 121.64 -52.57
N ARG A 214 10.46 121.93 -53.91
CA ARG A 214 11.27 121.26 -55.01
C ARG A 214 12.24 122.19 -55.82
N SER A 215 13.07 121.60 -56.72
CA SER A 215 13.41 122.00 -58.15
C SER A 215 14.83 122.52 -58.56
N GLY A 216 15.21 122.37 -59.86
CA GLY A 216 16.43 122.94 -60.53
C GLY A 216 16.74 122.39 -61.96
N LYS A 217 17.36 123.17 -62.90
CA LYS A 217 17.52 122.84 -64.36
C LYS A 217 18.59 123.69 -65.13
N GLY A 218 19.19 123.20 -66.23
CA GLY A 218 19.99 123.94 -67.26
C GLY A 218 21.37 123.30 -67.61
N GLY A 219 22.08 123.49 -68.74
CA GLY A 219 21.90 124.29 -69.98
C GLY A 219 23.02 123.98 -71.04
N SER A 220 22.89 124.46 -72.29
CA SER A 220 23.62 124.02 -73.53
C SER A 220 25.08 124.50 -73.74
N GLY A 221 25.91 123.75 -74.52
CA GLY A 221 26.92 124.41 -75.39
C GLY A 221 28.25 123.75 -75.84
N THR A 222 28.33 122.53 -76.42
CA THR A 222 29.50 122.11 -77.27
C THR A 222 29.18 120.97 -78.26
N THR A 223 28.73 121.26 -79.49
CA THR A 223 28.18 120.22 -80.39
C THR A 223 29.21 119.29 -81.07
N GLN A 224 30.48 119.67 -81.22
CA GLN A 224 31.47 118.86 -81.94
C GLN A 224 32.27 117.90 -81.04
N THR A 225 32.59 118.31 -79.81
CA THR A 225 33.16 117.42 -78.78
C THR A 225 32.13 116.41 -78.29
N LEU A 226 30.85 116.80 -78.17
CA LEU A 226 29.75 115.87 -77.93
C LEU A 226 29.61 114.82 -79.04
N LEU A 227 29.86 115.19 -80.31
CA LEU A 227 29.78 114.25 -81.42
C LEU A 227 30.93 113.23 -81.37
N GLN A 228 32.15 113.66 -81.03
CA GLN A 228 33.27 112.74 -80.81
C GLN A 228 33.08 111.86 -79.55
N SER A 229 32.61 112.43 -78.44
CA SER A 229 32.27 111.68 -77.20
C SER A 229 31.21 110.62 -77.49
N ALA A 230 30.09 111.02 -78.10
CA ALA A 230 29.02 110.13 -78.50
C ALA A 230 29.47 109.06 -79.51
N MET A 231 30.46 109.33 -80.36
CA MET A 231 31.00 108.35 -81.31
C MET A 231 31.99 107.37 -80.64
N THR A 232 32.74 107.81 -79.63
CA THR A 232 33.54 106.91 -78.77
C THR A 232 32.67 106.09 -77.82
N GLU A 233 31.60 106.66 -77.30
CA GLU A 233 30.55 105.99 -76.52
C GLU A 233 29.76 105.00 -77.39
N LEU A 234 29.51 105.33 -78.67
CA LEU A 234 28.91 104.39 -79.62
C LEU A 234 29.82 103.17 -79.86
N GLU A 235 31.13 103.35 -80.01
CA GLU A 235 32.06 102.21 -80.14
C GLU A 235 32.32 101.48 -78.82
N SER A 236 32.25 102.14 -77.65
CA SER A 236 32.32 101.42 -76.36
C SER A 236 31.06 100.60 -76.11
N THR A 237 29.88 101.19 -76.27
CA THR A 237 28.60 100.48 -76.14
C THR A 237 28.42 99.37 -77.18
N LYS A 238 28.98 99.53 -78.38
CA LYS A 238 29.02 98.47 -79.40
C LYS A 238 29.97 97.32 -79.02
N LYS A 239 31.10 97.61 -78.38
CA LYS A 239 32.02 96.57 -77.82
C LYS A 239 31.39 95.84 -76.63
N GLU A 240 30.76 96.59 -75.72
CA GLU A 240 29.95 96.03 -74.63
C GLU A 240 28.81 95.16 -75.18
N LEU A 241 28.10 95.61 -76.23
CA LEU A 241 27.08 94.82 -76.91
C LEU A 241 27.64 93.52 -77.53
N SER A 242 28.88 93.50 -78.01
CA SER A 242 29.53 92.23 -78.42
C SER A 242 29.91 91.35 -77.23
N SER A 243 30.42 91.93 -76.12
CA SER A 243 30.72 91.18 -74.89
C SER A 243 29.46 90.52 -74.31
N ILE A 244 28.37 91.29 -74.17
CA ILE A 244 27.07 90.82 -73.69
C ILE A 244 26.51 89.70 -74.59
N LYS A 245 26.75 89.74 -75.90
CA LYS A 245 26.36 88.64 -76.80
C LYS A 245 27.19 87.39 -76.56
N GLU A 246 28.50 87.52 -76.41
CA GLU A 246 29.42 86.40 -76.17
C GLU A 246 29.18 85.77 -74.79
N GLU A 247 29.02 86.58 -73.75
CA GLU A 247 28.56 86.17 -72.41
C GLU A 247 27.18 85.51 -72.46
N GLY A 248 26.27 86.02 -73.30
CA GLY A 248 24.96 85.41 -73.54
C GLY A 248 25.06 83.99 -74.13
N PHE A 249 25.95 83.76 -75.09
CA PHE A 249 26.24 82.43 -75.62
C PHE A 249 26.91 81.52 -74.56
N GLN A 250 27.87 82.04 -73.80
CA GLN A 250 28.50 81.30 -72.69
C GLN A 250 27.46 80.89 -71.62
N CYS A 251 26.51 81.79 -71.29
CA CYS A 251 25.41 81.52 -70.37
C CYS A 251 24.46 80.44 -70.91
N MET A 252 24.14 80.46 -72.20
CA MET A 252 23.38 79.38 -72.85
C MET A 252 24.13 78.04 -72.76
N SER A 253 25.41 78.00 -73.12
CA SER A 253 26.22 76.77 -73.02
C SER A 253 26.31 76.25 -71.58
N ALA A 254 26.51 77.13 -70.60
CA ALA A 254 26.53 76.75 -69.19
C ALA A 254 25.17 76.23 -68.69
N MET A 255 24.04 76.79 -69.17
CA MET A 255 22.71 76.24 -68.90
C MET A 255 22.51 74.86 -69.53
N ASP A 256 22.97 74.64 -70.75
CA ASP A 256 22.83 73.35 -71.43
C ASP A 256 23.71 72.28 -70.77
N GLU A 257 24.95 72.60 -70.39
CA GLU A 257 25.76 71.71 -69.55
C GLU A 257 25.10 71.43 -68.19
N ALA A 258 24.46 72.42 -67.56
CA ALA A 258 23.76 72.23 -66.29
C ALA A 258 22.52 71.33 -66.45
N ARG A 259 21.79 71.42 -67.57
CA ARG A 259 20.68 70.52 -67.93
C ARG A 259 21.17 69.09 -68.16
N ASP A 260 22.29 68.92 -68.86
CA ASP A 260 22.86 67.59 -69.11
C ASP A 260 23.43 66.97 -67.82
N ARG A 261 24.11 67.74 -66.97
CA ARG A 261 24.51 67.30 -65.61
C ARG A 261 23.31 66.90 -64.76
N LEU A 262 22.22 67.68 -64.78
CA LEU A 262 20.97 67.31 -64.11
C LEU A 262 20.38 66.00 -64.64
N ARG A 263 20.38 65.80 -65.97
CA ARG A 263 19.91 64.54 -66.58
C ARG A 263 20.73 63.34 -66.10
N LEU A 264 22.06 63.46 -66.11
CA LEU A 264 22.97 62.43 -65.60
C LEU A 264 22.72 62.13 -64.12
N VAL A 265 22.56 63.15 -63.26
CA VAL A 265 22.24 62.96 -61.84
C VAL A 265 20.89 62.25 -61.64
N TYR A 266 19.87 62.55 -62.45
CA TYR A 266 18.59 61.81 -62.41
C TYR A 266 18.74 60.35 -62.83
N GLU A 267 19.55 60.07 -63.85
CA GLU A 267 19.84 58.70 -64.30
C GLU A 267 20.63 57.91 -63.25
N GLU A 268 21.68 58.50 -62.67
CA GLU A 268 22.47 57.95 -61.57
C GLU A 268 21.62 57.70 -60.32
N MET A 269 20.78 58.66 -59.91
CA MET A 269 19.83 58.47 -58.80
C MET A 269 18.86 57.32 -59.07
N GLY A 270 18.40 57.16 -60.32
CA GLY A 270 17.57 56.04 -60.75
C GLY A 270 18.30 54.69 -60.71
N GLN A 271 19.61 54.66 -60.96
CA GLN A 271 20.45 53.45 -60.81
C GLN A 271 20.72 53.13 -59.33
N LEU A 272 21.09 54.13 -58.52
CA LEU A 272 21.29 54.01 -57.08
C LEU A 272 20.04 53.45 -56.38
N LYS A 273 18.86 54.00 -56.67
CA LYS A 273 17.59 53.51 -56.11
C LYS A 273 17.29 52.04 -56.48
N LYS A 274 17.67 51.60 -57.68
CA LYS A 274 17.56 50.18 -58.08
C LYS A 274 18.59 49.29 -57.38
N ALA A 275 19.75 49.82 -57.03
CA ALA A 275 20.77 49.10 -56.25
C ALA A 275 20.35 48.99 -54.77
N GLU A 276 19.82 50.07 -54.19
CA GLU A 276 19.22 50.13 -52.85
C GLU A 276 18.09 49.09 -52.69
N GLN A 277 17.08 49.11 -53.57
CA GLN A 277 15.99 48.12 -53.56
C GLN A 277 16.48 46.65 -53.65
N LYS A 278 17.55 46.40 -54.41
CA LYS A 278 18.19 45.08 -54.45
C LYS A 278 18.86 44.76 -53.12
N ALA A 279 19.63 45.68 -52.55
CA ALA A 279 20.27 45.51 -51.25
C ALA A 279 19.23 45.23 -50.15
N ASP A 280 18.14 45.98 -50.09
CA ASP A 280 17.03 45.76 -49.14
C ASP A 280 16.44 44.35 -49.29
N SER A 281 16.15 43.89 -50.51
CA SER A 281 15.66 42.52 -50.73
C SER A 281 16.67 41.45 -50.28
N THR A 282 17.98 41.70 -50.38
CA THR A 282 19.00 40.80 -49.82
C THR A 282 19.05 40.86 -48.29
N ILE A 283 18.84 42.03 -47.68
CA ILE A 283 18.78 42.21 -46.23
C ILE A 283 17.53 41.52 -45.65
N GLU A 284 16.36 41.64 -46.30
CA GLU A 284 15.13 40.93 -45.92
C GLU A 284 15.30 39.41 -46.01
N THR A 285 15.84 38.90 -47.12
CA THR A 285 16.05 37.46 -47.28
C THR A 285 17.08 36.92 -46.30
N LEU A 286 18.17 37.65 -46.00
CA LEU A 286 19.12 37.29 -44.95
C LEU A 286 18.50 37.36 -43.54
N ASN A 287 17.68 38.36 -43.25
CA ASN A 287 16.94 38.43 -41.98
C ASN A 287 15.98 37.25 -41.82
N SER A 288 15.26 36.86 -42.87
CA SER A 288 14.37 35.69 -42.82
C SER A 288 15.15 34.40 -42.50
N LYS A 289 16.35 34.22 -43.07
CA LYS A 289 17.26 33.11 -42.76
C LYS A 289 17.75 33.18 -41.31
N ARG A 290 18.21 34.35 -40.86
CA ARG A 290 18.64 34.60 -39.47
C ARG A 290 17.55 34.26 -38.45
N HIS A 291 16.30 34.62 -38.72
CA HIS A 291 15.17 34.29 -37.84
C HIS A 291 14.88 32.78 -37.82
N ARG A 292 14.90 32.10 -38.98
CA ARG A 292 14.73 30.64 -39.06
C ARG A 292 15.81 29.88 -38.29
N GLU A 293 17.07 30.27 -38.47
CA GLU A 293 18.19 29.64 -37.75
C GLU A 293 18.18 29.98 -36.25
N LYS A 294 17.74 31.18 -35.85
CA LYS A 294 17.52 31.50 -34.44
C LYS A 294 16.47 30.57 -33.81
N SER A 295 15.33 30.36 -34.45
CA SER A 295 14.29 29.44 -33.97
C SER A 295 14.76 27.99 -33.94
N ARG A 296 15.58 27.55 -34.91
CA ARG A 296 16.22 26.22 -34.90
C ARG A 296 17.21 26.04 -33.74
N LEU A 297 18.01 27.07 -33.45
CA LEU A 297 18.93 27.06 -32.30
C LEU A 297 18.17 27.02 -30.98
N GLU A 298 17.05 27.74 -30.87
CA GLU A 298 16.20 27.76 -29.69
C GLU A 298 15.52 26.40 -29.42
N THR A 299 15.01 25.72 -30.46
CA THR A 299 14.48 24.35 -30.29
C THR A 299 15.58 23.33 -29.99
N ALA A 300 16.75 23.44 -30.63
CA ALA A 300 17.90 22.57 -30.35
C ALA A 300 18.46 22.76 -28.93
N THR A 301 18.51 23.99 -28.42
CA THR A 301 18.96 24.26 -27.04
C THR A 301 17.94 23.80 -26.00
N MET A 302 16.63 23.96 -26.24
CA MET A 302 15.60 23.33 -25.41
C MET A 302 15.71 21.80 -25.40
N ALA A 303 15.95 21.16 -26.55
CA ALA A 303 16.17 19.72 -26.62
C ALA A 303 17.45 19.28 -25.88
N SER A 304 18.55 20.03 -26.01
CA SER A 304 19.80 19.80 -25.26
C SER A 304 19.61 19.91 -23.75
N ASN A 305 18.86 20.91 -23.28
CA ASN A 305 18.57 21.09 -21.86
C ASN A 305 17.69 19.95 -21.31
N LYS A 306 16.70 19.47 -22.07
CA LYS A 306 15.92 18.27 -21.72
C LYS A 306 16.81 17.02 -21.65
N ALA A 307 17.70 16.82 -22.62
CA ALA A 307 18.65 15.71 -22.62
C ALA A 307 19.61 15.75 -21.42
N LYS A 308 20.11 16.93 -21.03
CA LYS A 308 20.91 17.12 -19.81
C LYS A 308 20.15 16.78 -18.54
N ALA A 309 18.89 17.20 -18.43
CA ALA A 309 18.05 16.87 -17.28
C ALA A 309 17.75 15.36 -17.17
N ILE A 310 17.53 14.69 -18.31
CA ILE A 310 17.39 13.23 -18.35
C ILE A 310 18.72 12.57 -17.92
N ALA A 311 19.86 13.04 -18.43
CA ALA A 311 21.17 12.50 -18.06
C ALA A 311 21.49 12.67 -16.56
N SER A 312 21.16 13.81 -15.95
CA SER A 312 21.33 13.99 -14.50
C SER A 312 20.42 13.07 -13.69
N ASN A 313 19.17 12.88 -14.12
CA ASN A 313 18.23 11.98 -13.43
C ASN A 313 18.68 10.51 -13.55
N LEU A 314 19.16 10.08 -14.71
CA LEU A 314 19.74 8.75 -14.90
C LEU A 314 21.02 8.55 -14.07
N SER A 315 21.87 9.58 -13.97
CA SER A 315 23.06 9.54 -13.11
C SER A 315 22.69 9.39 -11.63
N ALA A 316 21.66 10.10 -11.16
CA ALA A 316 21.18 9.99 -9.79
C ALA A 316 20.58 8.60 -9.51
N ALA A 317 19.76 8.06 -10.42
CA ALA A 317 19.21 6.72 -10.31
C ALA A 317 20.30 5.63 -10.31
N LEU A 318 21.34 5.77 -11.13
CA LEU A 318 22.49 4.85 -11.12
C LEU A 318 23.28 4.91 -9.80
N GLN A 319 23.48 6.10 -9.23
CA GLN A 319 24.12 6.25 -7.91
C GLN A 319 23.28 5.62 -6.81
N GLN A 320 21.96 5.81 -6.82
CA GLN A 320 21.05 5.16 -5.87
C GLN A 320 21.14 3.62 -5.96
N LEU A 321 21.01 3.05 -7.17
CA LEU A 321 21.14 1.61 -7.41
C LEU A 321 22.51 1.05 -7.01
N GLN A 322 23.58 1.83 -7.15
CA GLN A 322 24.91 1.47 -6.64
C GLN A 322 24.91 1.37 -5.11
N THR A 323 24.35 2.36 -4.40
CA THR A 323 24.28 2.33 -2.93
C THR A 323 23.38 1.21 -2.39
N GLU A 324 22.26 0.91 -3.04
CA GLU A 324 21.37 -0.21 -2.69
C GLU A 324 22.03 -1.57 -2.96
N ASN A 325 22.75 -1.72 -4.08
CA ASN A 325 23.55 -2.93 -4.34
C ASN A 325 24.68 -3.11 -3.31
N GLU A 326 25.29 -2.03 -2.83
CA GLU A 326 26.28 -2.07 -1.75
C GLU A 326 25.68 -2.43 -0.39
N SER A 327 24.45 -2.00 -0.07
CA SER A 327 23.77 -2.42 1.17
C SER A 327 23.36 -3.88 1.11
N VAL A 328 22.75 -4.33 0.00
CA VAL A 328 22.36 -5.74 -0.21
C VAL A 328 23.57 -6.68 -0.14
N LYS A 329 24.74 -6.28 -0.64
CA LYS A 329 25.98 -7.05 -0.48
C LYS A 329 26.40 -7.19 0.99
N LYS A 330 26.37 -6.10 1.76
CA LYS A 330 26.71 -6.11 3.20
C LYS A 330 25.72 -6.96 4.01
N GLU A 331 24.43 -6.89 3.69
CA GLU A 331 23.39 -7.73 4.28
C GLU A 331 23.59 -9.21 3.92
N GLY A 332 23.89 -9.52 2.65
CA GLY A 332 24.25 -10.87 2.22
C GLY A 332 25.48 -11.44 2.95
N GLU A 333 26.52 -10.62 3.16
CA GLU A 333 27.68 -11.01 3.97
C GLU A 333 27.34 -11.26 5.44
N LEU A 334 26.39 -10.51 6.03
CA LEU A 334 25.90 -10.75 7.39
C LEU A 334 25.10 -12.05 7.47
N ILE A 335 24.16 -12.28 6.56
CA ILE A 335 23.38 -13.52 6.47
C ILE A 335 24.30 -14.73 6.29
N ILE A 336 25.38 -14.62 5.50
CA ILE A 336 26.39 -15.69 5.36
C ILE A 336 27.14 -15.96 6.68
N LYS A 337 27.41 -14.93 7.50
CA LYS A 337 28.04 -15.09 8.82
C LYS A 337 27.07 -15.75 9.80
N GLU A 338 25.83 -15.27 9.88
CA GLU A 338 24.78 -15.83 10.73
C GLU A 338 24.43 -17.28 10.35
N THR A 339 24.37 -17.59 9.06
CA THR A 339 24.18 -18.97 8.58
C THR A 339 25.33 -19.89 9.01
N LYS A 340 26.57 -19.39 9.07
CA LYS A 340 27.72 -20.16 9.56
C LYS A 340 27.68 -20.37 11.08
N THR A 341 27.27 -19.37 11.86
CA THR A 341 27.13 -19.53 13.32
C THR A 341 25.99 -20.48 13.66
N ILE A 342 24.83 -20.35 13.01
CA ILE A 342 23.69 -21.27 13.20
C ILE A 342 24.09 -22.72 12.85
N LYS A 343 24.85 -22.94 11.77
CA LYS A 343 25.35 -24.29 11.44
C LYS A 343 26.26 -24.87 12.51
N ALA A 344 27.20 -24.08 13.04
CA ALA A 344 28.07 -24.53 14.13
C ALA A 344 27.30 -24.78 15.44
N GLU A 345 26.23 -24.02 15.70
CA GLU A 345 25.31 -24.26 16.82
C GLU A 345 24.49 -25.54 16.63
N MET A 346 24.03 -25.82 15.40
CA MET A 346 23.35 -27.08 15.06
C MET A 346 24.28 -28.29 15.23
N GLU A 347 25.47 -28.27 14.65
CA GLU A 347 26.47 -29.36 14.79
C GLU A 347 26.80 -29.66 16.27
N LYS A 348 26.84 -28.61 17.10
CA LYS A 348 27.00 -28.74 18.55
C LYS A 348 25.76 -29.37 19.21
N VAL A 349 24.55 -28.93 18.87
CA VAL A 349 23.31 -29.50 19.41
C VAL A 349 23.15 -30.97 19.01
N ASP A 350 23.49 -31.33 17.78
CA ASP A 350 23.48 -32.73 17.32
C ASP A 350 24.46 -33.58 18.15
N SER A 351 25.67 -33.06 18.42
CA SER A 351 26.65 -33.73 19.31
C SER A 351 26.16 -33.85 20.77
N ASP A 352 25.49 -32.82 21.30
CA ASP A 352 24.88 -32.83 22.64
C ASP A 352 23.70 -33.83 22.71
N ILE A 353 22.97 -34.04 21.60
CA ILE A 353 21.90 -35.05 21.47
C ILE A 353 22.51 -36.46 21.45
N GLU A 354 23.48 -36.74 20.57
CA GLU A 354 24.17 -38.03 20.47
C GLU A 354 24.70 -38.49 21.84
N PHE A 355 25.42 -37.60 22.55
CA PHE A 355 25.90 -37.87 23.92
C PHE A 355 24.76 -38.16 24.92
N SER A 356 23.61 -37.49 24.77
CA SER A 356 22.45 -37.72 25.64
C SER A 356 21.74 -39.05 25.35
N GLU A 357 21.75 -39.50 24.10
CA GLU A 357 21.20 -40.78 23.64
C GLU A 357 22.09 -41.94 24.09
N GLU A 358 23.41 -41.86 23.92
CA GLU A 358 24.39 -42.84 24.45
C GLU A 358 24.20 -43.05 25.96
N ARG A 359 24.06 -41.96 26.72
CA ARG A 359 23.81 -42.01 28.17
C ARG A 359 22.46 -42.64 28.52
N LEU A 360 21.43 -42.44 27.69
CA LEU A 360 20.12 -43.05 27.87
C LEU A 360 20.17 -44.56 27.57
N GLU A 361 20.90 -44.97 26.54
CA GLU A 361 21.10 -46.39 26.22
C GLU A 361 21.85 -47.11 27.35
N ALA A 362 22.93 -46.52 27.88
CA ALA A 362 23.65 -47.05 29.04
C ALA A 362 22.72 -47.24 30.26
N ALA A 363 21.89 -46.24 30.56
CA ALA A 363 20.91 -46.33 31.66
C ALA A 363 19.82 -47.40 31.42
N LEU A 364 19.43 -47.66 30.17
CA LEU A 364 18.51 -48.74 29.82
C LEU A 364 19.16 -50.13 30.01
N GLN A 365 20.43 -50.29 29.61
CA GLN A 365 21.18 -51.54 29.83
C GLN A 365 21.38 -51.82 31.33
N GLU A 366 21.70 -50.80 32.13
CA GLU A 366 21.75 -50.90 33.60
C GLU A 366 20.39 -51.29 34.20
N LEU A 367 19.30 -50.68 33.74
CA LEU A 367 17.94 -51.01 34.18
C LEU A 367 17.55 -52.46 33.82
N GLU A 368 17.96 -52.96 32.65
CA GLU A 368 17.71 -54.35 32.26
C GLU A 368 18.52 -55.33 33.11
N ALA A 369 19.79 -55.03 33.40
CA ALA A 369 20.62 -55.80 34.32
C ALA A 369 20.03 -55.83 35.74
N MET A 370 19.56 -54.67 36.23
CA MET A 370 18.85 -54.55 37.51
C MET A 370 17.58 -55.41 37.53
N LYS A 371 16.72 -55.33 36.51
CA LYS A 371 15.51 -56.18 36.39
C LYS A 371 15.83 -57.68 36.37
N LYS A 372 16.90 -58.10 35.69
CA LYS A 372 17.38 -59.50 35.71
C LYS A 372 17.80 -59.91 37.12
N SER A 373 18.52 -59.04 37.84
CA SER A 373 18.93 -59.31 39.23
C SER A 373 17.74 -59.34 40.22
N GLU A 374 16.75 -58.46 40.01
CA GLU A 374 15.50 -58.39 40.76
C GLU A 374 14.67 -59.66 40.57
N GLY A 375 14.50 -60.11 39.32
CA GLY A 375 13.83 -61.38 39.01
C GLY A 375 14.46 -62.57 39.74
N VAL A 376 15.80 -62.70 39.70
CA VAL A 376 16.52 -63.74 40.44
C VAL A 376 16.35 -63.61 41.97
N ALA A 377 16.26 -62.40 42.51
CA ALA A 377 15.98 -62.19 43.93
C ALA A 377 14.54 -62.60 44.31
N LEU A 378 13.56 -62.27 43.46
CA LEU A 378 12.16 -62.66 43.65
C LEU A 378 11.96 -64.18 43.53
N GLU A 379 12.65 -64.85 42.61
CA GLU A 379 12.66 -66.32 42.50
C GLU A 379 13.25 -66.99 43.74
N LYS A 380 14.38 -66.47 44.26
CA LYS A 380 14.97 -66.94 45.53
C LYS A 380 14.00 -66.77 46.71
N LEU A 381 13.34 -65.62 46.81
CA LEU A 381 12.31 -65.38 47.83
C LEU A 381 11.14 -66.36 47.68
N ARG A 382 10.64 -66.59 46.46
CA ARG A 382 9.56 -67.54 46.17
C ARG A 382 9.95 -68.98 46.53
N ALA A 383 11.18 -69.39 46.23
CA ALA A 383 11.69 -70.70 46.61
C ALA A 383 11.80 -70.86 48.14
N ILE A 384 12.16 -69.81 48.87
CA ILE A 384 12.19 -69.79 50.34
C ILE A 384 10.76 -69.85 50.91
N THR A 385 9.80 -69.08 50.37
CA THR A 385 8.41 -69.09 50.85
C THR A 385 7.70 -70.40 50.57
N GLU A 386 7.90 -71.03 49.40
CA GLU A 386 7.38 -72.37 49.13
C GLU A 386 8.06 -73.44 50.00
N LYS A 387 9.38 -73.37 50.25
CA LYS A 387 10.04 -74.25 51.24
C LYS A 387 9.48 -74.07 52.66
N ALA A 388 9.20 -72.84 53.08
CA ALA A 388 8.59 -72.56 54.39
C ALA A 388 7.13 -73.05 54.46
N LYS A 389 6.40 -72.96 53.36
CA LYS A 389 5.01 -73.45 53.22
C LYS A 389 4.94 -74.97 53.18
N THR A 390 5.82 -75.65 52.45
CA THR A 390 5.90 -77.12 52.45
C THR A 390 6.41 -77.64 53.78
N ALA A 391 7.44 -77.03 54.40
CA ALA A 391 7.85 -77.38 55.75
C ALA A 391 6.69 -77.25 56.76
N ARG A 392 5.92 -76.15 56.70
CA ARG A 392 4.72 -75.97 57.54
C ARG A 392 3.64 -77.00 57.22
N ALA A 393 3.39 -77.35 55.96
CA ALA A 393 2.43 -78.39 55.57
C ALA A 393 2.88 -79.80 56.00
N SER A 394 4.17 -80.12 55.94
CA SER A 394 4.74 -81.35 56.50
C SER A 394 4.66 -81.38 58.02
N MET A 395 4.81 -80.23 58.69
CA MET A 395 4.51 -80.11 60.12
C MET A 395 3.02 -80.36 60.43
N TYR A 396 2.07 -80.05 59.53
CA TYR A 396 0.66 -80.45 59.69
C TYR A 396 0.44 -81.96 59.49
N LEU A 397 1.25 -82.64 58.67
CA LEU A 397 1.21 -84.11 58.51
C LEU A 397 1.84 -84.86 59.69
N HIS A 398 2.65 -84.19 60.51
CA HIS A 398 3.28 -84.75 61.70
C HIS A 398 2.90 -84.03 63.00
N SER A 399 1.94 -83.10 62.95
CA SER A 399 1.34 -82.53 64.14
C SER A 399 0.38 -83.54 64.73
N SER A 400 0.77 -84.14 65.85
CA SER A 400 -0.19 -84.50 66.88
C SER A 400 -1.18 -83.35 67.05
N THR A 401 -2.49 -83.62 67.03
CA THR A 401 -3.56 -82.63 67.20
C THR A 401 -3.22 -81.72 68.38
N ILE A 402 -2.80 -80.48 68.09
CA ILE A 402 -2.38 -79.55 69.13
C ILE A 402 -3.65 -79.10 69.84
N THR A 403 -3.92 -79.70 71.01
CA THR A 403 -4.97 -79.27 71.92
C THR A 403 -4.57 -77.94 72.54
N VAL A 404 -4.80 -76.87 71.80
CA VAL A 404 -4.68 -75.48 72.29
C VAL A 404 -5.68 -75.32 73.43
N SER A 405 -5.24 -74.74 74.56
CA SER A 405 -6.15 -74.51 75.69
C SER A 405 -7.31 -73.62 75.25
N GLN A 406 -8.52 -73.79 75.78
CA GLN A 406 -9.68 -72.98 75.39
C GLN A 406 -9.38 -71.47 75.54
N PHE A 407 -8.64 -71.08 76.58
CA PHE A 407 -8.17 -69.71 76.77
C PHE A 407 -7.20 -69.23 75.68
N GLU A 408 -6.26 -70.08 75.24
CA GLU A 408 -5.32 -69.74 74.17
C GLU A 408 -6.01 -69.67 72.81
N TYR A 409 -7.02 -70.52 72.56
CA TYR A 409 -7.87 -70.47 71.38
C TYR A 409 -8.66 -69.16 71.36
N GLU A 410 -9.33 -68.81 72.46
CA GLU A 410 -10.08 -67.55 72.60
C GLU A 410 -9.14 -66.32 72.48
N TYR A 411 -7.92 -66.39 73.04
CA TYR A 411 -6.92 -65.33 72.93
C TYR A 411 -6.41 -65.16 71.48
N LEU A 412 -6.08 -66.25 70.80
CA LEU A 412 -5.59 -66.21 69.41
C LEU A 412 -6.70 -65.83 68.42
N SER A 413 -7.93 -66.33 68.63
CA SER A 413 -9.10 -65.90 67.86
C SER A 413 -9.30 -64.39 68.02
N ARG A 414 -9.32 -63.88 69.26
CA ARG A 414 -9.45 -62.45 69.52
C ARG A 414 -8.30 -61.62 68.92
N CYS A 415 -7.09 -62.15 68.85
CA CYS A 415 -5.98 -61.49 68.16
C CYS A 415 -6.17 -61.48 66.63
N ALA A 416 -6.77 -62.52 66.05
CA ALA A 416 -7.16 -62.54 64.64
C ALA A 416 -8.29 -61.54 64.36
N ASP A 417 -9.33 -61.51 65.21
CA ASP A 417 -10.45 -60.56 65.12
C ASP A 417 -9.94 -59.10 65.16
N ILE A 418 -8.99 -58.79 66.04
CA ILE A 418 -8.35 -57.46 66.11
C ILE A 418 -7.52 -57.17 64.85
N ALA A 419 -6.84 -58.16 64.28
CA ALA A 419 -6.08 -57.97 63.04
C ALA A 419 -7.01 -57.76 61.83
N GLU A 420 -8.14 -58.45 61.78
CA GLU A 420 -9.21 -58.27 60.80
C GLU A 420 -9.84 -56.88 60.94
N GLU A 421 -10.22 -56.45 62.14
CA GLU A 421 -10.68 -55.07 62.40
C GLU A 421 -9.67 -54.00 61.93
N ILE A 422 -8.37 -54.24 62.09
CA ILE A 422 -7.31 -53.31 61.63
C ILE A 422 -7.20 -53.34 60.09
N ALA A 423 -7.38 -54.50 59.46
CA ALA A 423 -7.42 -54.62 58.00
C ALA A 423 -8.65 -53.90 57.43
N ASP A 424 -9.83 -54.12 57.99
CA ASP A 424 -11.08 -53.46 57.62
C ASP A 424 -11.01 -51.95 57.79
N LYS A 425 -10.46 -51.45 58.91
CA LYS A 425 -10.24 -50.01 59.11
C LYS A 425 -9.29 -49.42 58.07
N LYS A 426 -8.26 -50.17 57.63
CA LYS A 426 -7.36 -49.74 56.53
C LYS A 426 -8.04 -49.77 55.17
N VAL A 427 -8.85 -50.79 54.88
CA VAL A 427 -9.63 -50.91 53.64
C VAL A 427 -10.69 -49.81 53.55
N ALA A 428 -11.46 -49.58 54.62
CA ALA A 428 -12.44 -48.51 54.72
C ALA A 428 -11.78 -47.12 54.58
N ALA A 429 -10.62 -46.90 55.19
CA ALA A 429 -9.84 -45.68 54.97
C ALA A 429 -9.45 -45.52 53.49
N ALA A 430 -8.87 -46.55 52.86
CA ALA A 430 -8.50 -46.52 51.45
C ALA A 430 -9.71 -46.28 50.52
N GLN A 431 -10.86 -46.89 50.81
CA GLN A 431 -12.12 -46.64 50.12
C GLN A 431 -12.58 -45.19 50.27
N ALA A 432 -12.51 -44.61 51.48
CA ALA A 432 -12.82 -43.20 51.70
C ALA A 432 -11.87 -42.25 50.93
N TRP A 433 -10.57 -42.57 50.84
CA TRP A 433 -9.63 -41.83 49.98
C TRP A 433 -10.02 -41.91 48.49
N ILE A 434 -10.40 -43.10 48.00
CA ILE A 434 -10.87 -43.30 46.62
C ILE A 434 -12.17 -42.52 46.36
N GLU A 435 -13.11 -42.51 47.29
CA GLU A 435 -14.37 -41.75 47.17
C GLU A 435 -14.15 -40.24 47.22
N ALA A 436 -13.23 -39.76 48.05
CA ALA A 436 -12.82 -38.36 48.07
C ALA A 436 -12.17 -37.93 46.73
N LEU A 437 -11.31 -38.77 46.15
CA LEU A 437 -10.74 -38.54 44.82
C LEU A 437 -11.81 -38.52 43.73
N ARG A 438 -12.75 -39.48 43.74
CA ARG A 438 -13.91 -39.51 42.81
C ARG A 438 -14.84 -38.31 42.99
N ALA A 439 -14.97 -37.76 44.19
CA ALA A 439 -15.70 -36.53 44.42
C ALA A 439 -14.97 -35.31 43.83
N GLY A 440 -13.64 -35.24 43.98
CA GLY A 440 -12.80 -34.24 43.33
C GLY A 440 -12.87 -34.32 41.80
N GLU A 441 -12.83 -35.52 41.24
CA GLU A 441 -13.00 -35.79 39.81
C GLU A 441 -14.33 -35.24 39.28
N ARG A 442 -15.46 -35.54 39.96
CA ARG A 442 -16.77 -34.97 39.59
C ARG A 442 -16.79 -33.44 39.63
N VAL A 443 -16.11 -32.80 40.59
CA VAL A 443 -15.99 -31.34 40.64
C VAL A 443 -15.15 -30.80 39.47
N ILE A 444 -14.11 -31.51 39.03
CA ILE A 444 -13.32 -31.15 37.85
C ILE A 444 -14.17 -31.27 36.58
N ILE A 445 -14.93 -32.35 36.42
CA ILE A 445 -15.85 -32.56 35.29
C ILE A 445 -16.90 -31.42 35.24
N MET A 446 -17.57 -31.12 36.36
CA MET A 446 -18.53 -30.01 36.42
C MET A 446 -17.91 -28.65 36.08
N LYS A 447 -16.64 -28.40 36.47
CA LYS A 447 -15.93 -27.18 36.06
C LYS A 447 -15.67 -27.14 34.55
N ILE A 448 -15.27 -28.25 33.95
CA ILE A 448 -15.10 -28.37 32.50
C ILE A 448 -16.42 -28.10 31.77
N GLU A 449 -17.53 -28.69 32.23
CA GLU A 449 -18.88 -28.46 31.68
C GLU A 449 -19.37 -27.01 31.84
N VAL A 450 -18.98 -26.30 32.91
CA VAL A 450 -19.25 -24.87 33.08
C VAL A 450 -18.43 -24.06 32.08
N CYS A 451 -17.11 -24.27 32.00
CA CYS A 451 -16.25 -23.54 31.06
C CYS A 451 -16.61 -23.82 29.59
N GLN A 452 -17.08 -25.03 29.26
CA GLN A 452 -17.60 -25.34 27.92
C GLN A 452 -18.86 -24.54 27.61
N ARG A 453 -19.83 -24.48 28.54
CA ARG A 453 -21.05 -23.66 28.37
C ARG A 453 -20.75 -22.15 28.28
N GLU A 454 -19.82 -21.64 29.08
CA GLU A 454 -19.35 -20.26 28.98
C GLU A 454 -18.70 -19.97 27.62
N ALA A 455 -17.89 -20.91 27.10
CA ALA A 455 -17.28 -20.78 25.77
C ALA A 455 -18.32 -20.84 24.64
N GLU A 456 -19.38 -21.64 24.78
CA GLU A 456 -20.51 -21.68 23.85
C GLU A 456 -21.35 -20.40 23.91
N GLU A 457 -21.62 -19.86 25.09
CA GLU A 457 -22.31 -18.57 25.26
C GLU A 457 -21.52 -17.42 24.62
N MET A 458 -20.20 -17.37 24.85
CA MET A 458 -19.32 -16.40 24.20
C MET A 458 -19.34 -16.52 22.66
N ARG A 459 -19.33 -17.74 22.12
CA ARG A 459 -19.48 -17.97 20.67
C ARG A 459 -20.83 -17.51 20.12
N LEU A 460 -21.91 -17.72 20.87
CA LEU A 460 -23.25 -17.24 20.49
C LEU A 460 -23.35 -15.72 20.52
N VAL A 461 -22.72 -15.06 21.50
CA VAL A 461 -22.60 -13.59 21.56
C VAL A 461 -21.79 -13.07 20.38
N GLU A 462 -20.64 -13.69 20.05
CA GLU A 462 -19.87 -13.35 18.85
C GLU A 462 -20.67 -13.53 17.56
N GLU A 463 -21.41 -14.63 17.40
CA GLU A 463 -22.29 -14.83 16.25
C GLU A 463 -23.40 -13.78 16.20
N GLN A 464 -23.95 -13.38 17.34
CA GLN A 464 -24.99 -12.35 17.38
C GLN A 464 -24.43 -10.97 17.01
N GLU A 465 -23.22 -10.63 17.45
CA GLU A 465 -22.48 -9.43 17.01
C GLU A 465 -22.18 -9.47 15.51
N LYS A 466 -21.65 -10.60 14.99
CA LYS A 466 -21.45 -10.82 13.55
C LYS A 466 -22.75 -10.66 12.76
N ARG A 467 -23.89 -11.17 13.25
CA ARG A 467 -25.21 -10.96 12.64
C ARG A 467 -25.71 -9.52 12.75
N LYS A 468 -25.33 -8.75 13.79
CA LYS A 468 -25.64 -7.31 13.90
C LYS A 468 -24.82 -6.47 12.92
N THR A 469 -23.57 -6.82 12.64
CA THR A 469 -22.70 -6.10 11.68
C THR A 469 -22.96 -6.52 10.22
N GLU A 470 -23.31 -7.78 9.96
CA GLU A 470 -23.68 -8.23 8.62
C GLU A 470 -24.99 -7.61 8.09
N LYS A 471 -25.99 -7.41 8.95
CA LYS A 471 -27.30 -6.84 8.54
C LYS A 471 -27.17 -5.47 7.85
N PRO A 472 -26.51 -4.43 8.43
CA PRO A 472 -26.32 -3.16 7.75
C PRO A 472 -25.40 -3.28 6.53
N LEU A 473 -24.44 -4.23 6.50
CA LEU A 473 -23.63 -4.48 5.30
C LEU A 473 -24.45 -5.09 4.15
N LYS A 474 -25.36 -6.02 4.44
CA LYS A 474 -26.29 -6.62 3.46
C LYS A 474 -27.27 -5.57 2.94
N VAL A 475 -27.88 -4.76 3.82
CA VAL A 475 -28.74 -3.63 3.44
C VAL A 475 -27.97 -2.58 2.63
N LYS A 476 -26.74 -2.22 3.01
CA LYS A 476 -25.90 -1.29 2.24
C LYS A 476 -25.58 -1.82 0.84
N ARG A 477 -25.26 -3.13 0.71
CA ARG A 477 -25.05 -3.81 -0.58
C ARG A 477 -26.33 -3.91 -1.43
N GLU A 478 -27.52 -3.95 -0.81
CA GLU A 478 -28.82 -3.93 -1.50
C GLU A 478 -29.18 -2.53 -1.99
N VAL A 479 -29.07 -1.51 -1.13
CA VAL A 479 -29.27 -0.10 -1.50
C VAL A 479 -28.30 0.30 -2.61
N GLN A 480 -27.03 -0.11 -2.55
CA GLN A 480 -26.05 0.15 -3.61
C GLN A 480 -26.38 -0.57 -4.94
N ARG A 481 -27.01 -1.75 -4.89
CA ARG A 481 -27.50 -2.45 -6.09
C ARG A 481 -28.73 -1.78 -6.69
N GLU A 482 -29.66 -1.28 -5.88
CA GLU A 482 -30.81 -0.54 -6.38
C GLU A 482 -30.40 0.85 -6.91
N LEU A 483 -29.46 1.56 -6.26
CA LEU A 483 -28.90 2.81 -6.80
C LEU A 483 -28.29 2.60 -8.20
N ARG A 484 -27.48 1.54 -8.39
CA ARG A 484 -26.92 1.18 -9.71
C ARG A 484 -27.97 0.77 -10.75
N LYS A 485 -29.15 0.29 -10.35
CA LYS A 485 -30.28 0.09 -11.28
C LYS A 485 -30.93 1.42 -11.65
N MET A 486 -31.11 2.32 -10.67
CA MET A 486 -31.71 3.64 -10.90
C MET A 486 -30.82 4.53 -11.77
N GLU A 487 -29.49 4.46 -11.63
CA GLU A 487 -28.54 5.12 -12.55
C GLU A 487 -28.71 4.61 -13.98
N LYS A 488 -28.71 3.29 -14.19
CA LYS A 488 -28.94 2.70 -15.52
C LYS A 488 -30.31 3.05 -16.12
N GLN A 489 -31.34 3.20 -15.28
CA GLN A 489 -32.65 3.69 -15.74
C GLN A 489 -32.65 5.18 -16.08
N ARG A 490 -31.82 6.00 -15.43
CA ARG A 490 -31.60 7.41 -15.79
C ARG A 490 -30.84 7.54 -17.11
N GLU A 491 -29.74 6.80 -17.29
CA GLU A 491 -29.02 6.78 -18.58
C GLU A 491 -29.94 6.36 -19.74
N VAL A 492 -30.77 5.33 -19.55
CA VAL A 492 -31.74 4.89 -20.57
C VAL A 492 -32.83 5.93 -20.84
N THR A 493 -33.26 6.71 -19.84
CA THR A 493 -34.29 7.75 -20.05
C THR A 493 -33.72 9.07 -20.59
N GLU A 494 -32.47 9.43 -20.28
CA GLU A 494 -31.78 10.58 -20.87
C GLU A 494 -31.44 10.34 -22.35
N LEU A 495 -31.04 9.11 -22.72
CA LEU A 495 -30.81 8.73 -24.13
C LEU A 495 -32.08 8.67 -24.99
N GLN A 496 -33.28 8.74 -24.40
CA GLN A 496 -34.55 8.59 -25.12
C GLN A 496 -35.28 9.93 -25.42
N ILE A 497 -34.69 11.08 -25.05
CA ILE A 497 -35.33 12.41 -25.21
C ILE A 497 -35.00 13.11 -26.55
N VAL A 498 -34.11 12.55 -27.38
CA VAL A 498 -33.58 13.23 -28.59
C VAL A 498 -34.43 13.02 -29.87
N LEU A 499 -35.47 12.18 -29.86
CA LEU A 499 -36.35 11.95 -31.04
C LEU A 499 -37.84 12.21 -30.73
N ALA A 500 -38.40 13.18 -31.46
CA ALA A 500 -39.75 13.76 -31.38
C ALA A 500 -40.88 12.78 -31.86
N PRO A 501 -42.20 13.14 -31.88
CA PRO A 501 -42.83 14.45 -31.67
C PRO A 501 -44.16 14.51 -30.85
N GLN A 502 -44.72 15.72 -30.73
CA GLN A 502 -46.02 16.05 -30.11
C GLN A 502 -47.24 15.32 -30.71
N LYS A 503 -48.26 15.04 -29.88
CA LYS A 503 -49.70 15.24 -30.21
C LYS A 503 -50.52 15.68 -28.98
N ARG A 504 -51.61 16.43 -29.22
CA ARG A 504 -52.55 17.01 -28.25
C ARG A 504 -53.82 16.14 -28.09
N SER A 505 -54.38 16.02 -26.89
CA SER A 505 -55.81 15.72 -26.56
C SER A 505 -55.95 15.74 -25.03
N ILE A 506 -56.66 16.66 -24.35
CA ILE A 506 -58.12 16.91 -24.27
C ILE A 506 -58.87 15.87 -23.40
N LYS A 507 -59.55 16.39 -22.36
CA LYS A 507 -60.61 15.79 -21.49
C LYS A 507 -60.19 14.67 -20.53
N GLU A 508 -60.86 14.43 -19.40
CA GLU A 508 -61.68 15.18 -18.43
C GLU A 508 -62.23 14.09 -17.46
N ASN A 509 -62.25 14.39 -16.16
CA ASN A 509 -63.33 14.05 -15.23
C ASN A 509 -63.58 12.62 -14.65
N TYR A 510 -63.60 12.62 -13.32
CA TYR A 510 -64.49 11.90 -12.38
C TYR A 510 -64.31 10.38 -12.13
N ILE A 511 -63.95 9.98 -10.89
CA ILE A 511 -64.83 9.47 -9.80
C ILE A 511 -65.45 8.08 -10.18
N THR A 512 -65.22 6.97 -9.47
CA THR A 512 -65.52 6.74 -8.04
C THR A 512 -64.79 5.51 -7.45
N ALA A 513 -64.57 5.52 -6.12
CA ALA A 513 -64.66 4.45 -5.08
C ALA A 513 -64.75 2.94 -5.48
N SER A 514 -64.31 1.93 -4.70
CA SER A 514 -63.94 1.79 -3.27
C SER A 514 -63.18 0.45 -3.04
N ARG A 515 -62.91 -0.17 -1.86
CA ARG A 515 -63.31 0.02 -0.44
C ARG A 515 -62.28 -0.66 0.52
N ARG A 516 -61.83 0.06 1.57
CA ARG A 516 -61.50 -0.32 2.99
C ARG A 516 -60.99 -1.76 3.31
N ARG A 517 -60.04 -1.97 4.25
CA ARG A 517 -60.13 -1.68 5.72
C ARG A 517 -58.72 -1.72 6.39
N SER A 518 -58.36 -0.73 7.24
CA SER A 518 -58.26 -0.83 8.73
C SER A 518 -56.83 -1.14 9.26
N ALA A 519 -56.29 -0.54 10.34
CA ALA A 519 -56.66 0.67 11.08
C ALA A 519 -55.54 1.21 12.01
N ARG A 520 -55.56 2.55 12.17
CA ARG A 520 -55.28 3.39 13.36
C ARG A 520 -53.91 3.37 14.10
N ILE A 521 -53.45 4.61 14.30
CA ILE A 521 -52.41 5.13 15.20
C ILE A 521 -53.10 6.06 16.25
N ASN A 522 -52.38 6.45 17.32
CA ASN A 522 -52.67 7.48 18.37
C ASN A 522 -53.55 7.03 19.56
N ARG A 523 -53.20 7.26 20.84
CA ARG A 523 -52.67 8.51 21.46
C ARG A 523 -51.96 8.27 22.83
N MET A 524 -51.48 9.35 23.46
CA MET A 524 -50.67 9.42 24.71
C MET A 524 -51.49 9.32 26.03
N ASN A 525 -50.83 9.03 27.17
CA ASN A 525 -50.83 9.86 28.40
C ASN A 525 -50.01 9.28 29.60
N LEU A 526 -49.55 10.16 30.51
CA LEU A 526 -48.88 9.94 31.82
C LEU A 526 -49.86 10.24 32.99
N PRO A 527 -49.67 9.71 34.23
CA PRO A 527 -48.92 10.40 35.32
C PRO A 527 -48.16 9.44 36.31
N GLY A 528 -47.02 9.76 36.94
CA GLY A 528 -46.82 10.62 38.16
C GLY A 528 -46.54 9.74 39.43
N LYS A 529 -45.82 10.08 40.53
CA LYS A 529 -45.06 11.27 41.03
C LYS A 529 -44.03 10.83 42.14
N TYR A 530 -43.15 11.76 42.58
CA TYR A 530 -42.34 11.80 43.84
C TYR A 530 -41.06 10.91 43.95
N ALA A 531 -39.93 11.33 44.56
CA ALA A 531 -39.38 12.68 44.86
C ALA A 531 -37.89 12.62 45.32
N HIS A 532 -37.11 13.70 45.08
CA HIS A 532 -35.76 14.01 45.62
C HIS A 532 -34.61 13.01 45.27
N ARG A 533 -33.30 13.34 45.32
CA ARG A 533 -32.53 14.54 45.71
C ARG A 533 -31.17 14.49 44.96
N SER A 534 -30.59 15.61 44.54
CA SER A 534 -29.16 15.65 44.13
C SER A 534 -28.24 15.44 45.34
N PRO A 535 -26.99 14.97 45.12
CA PRO A 535 -25.89 15.93 45.21
C PRO A 535 -24.79 15.77 44.13
N SER A 536 -23.89 16.75 44.15
CA SER A 536 -22.72 16.95 43.28
C SER A 536 -21.44 16.26 43.81
N ILE A 537 -20.26 16.59 43.21
CA ILE A 537 -18.88 16.29 43.67
C ILE A 537 -18.36 14.88 43.27
N ALA A 538 -17.16 14.68 42.71
CA ALA A 538 -16.20 15.58 42.05
C ALA A 538 -15.17 14.80 41.21
N LEU A 539 -14.53 15.48 40.26
CA LEU A 539 -13.26 15.04 39.68
C LEU A 539 -12.17 14.97 40.77
N LYS A 540 -11.57 13.79 40.97
CA LYS A 540 -10.30 13.65 41.70
C LYS A 540 -9.20 13.20 40.74
N ARG A 541 -8.26 14.11 40.46
CA ARG A 541 -6.93 13.76 39.95
C ARG A 541 -6.30 12.72 40.90
N ARG A 542 -5.78 11.61 40.36
CA ARG A 542 -4.94 10.68 41.12
C ARG A 542 -3.48 10.88 40.73
N THR A 543 -2.74 11.58 41.58
CA THR A 543 -1.30 11.41 41.72
C THR A 543 -1.03 10.30 42.75
N ARG A 544 -0.28 9.27 42.34
CA ARG A 544 0.52 8.39 43.21
C ARG A 544 1.82 8.15 42.44
N VAL A 545 2.91 8.83 42.80
CA VAL A 545 3.84 8.42 43.87
C VAL A 545 4.52 7.11 43.50
N MET A 546 5.78 7.21 43.06
CA MET A 546 6.65 6.06 42.85
C MET A 546 7.07 5.49 44.20
N HIS A 547 7.11 4.16 44.30
CA HIS A 547 7.79 3.49 45.41
C HIS A 547 9.22 3.14 44.98
N ASN A 548 10.20 3.64 45.74
CA ASN A 548 11.62 3.38 45.51
C ASN A 548 11.93 1.89 45.61
N LEU A 549 12.34 1.26 44.50
CA LEU A 549 12.90 -0.09 44.49
C LEU A 549 14.35 -0.09 44.98
N VAL A 550 14.54 0.21 46.26
CA VAL A 550 15.81 0.03 46.98
C VAL A 550 15.56 -0.90 48.16
N LYS A 551 15.62 -2.22 47.91
CA LYS A 551 15.81 -3.33 48.88
C LYS A 551 15.68 -4.72 48.22
N LEU A 552 16.57 -5.06 47.28
CA LEU A 552 16.74 -6.45 46.81
C LEU A 552 18.21 -6.92 46.80
N PHE A 553 19.03 -6.39 47.71
CA PHE A 553 20.29 -7.01 48.10
C PHE A 553 20.40 -7.07 49.62
N ARG A 554 20.00 -8.22 50.19
CA ARG A 554 20.57 -8.69 51.46
C ARG A 554 21.12 -10.09 51.27
N VAL A 555 22.45 -10.12 51.14
CA VAL A 555 23.28 -11.31 51.27
C VAL A 555 22.93 -12.04 52.56
N THR A 556 22.61 -13.34 52.46
CA THR A 556 22.69 -14.29 53.57
C THR A 556 23.86 -15.23 53.32
N LYS A 557 24.99 -14.94 53.97
CA LYS A 557 26.05 -15.91 54.22
C LYS A 557 25.75 -16.61 55.55
N LYS A 558 25.32 -17.87 55.49
CA LYS A 558 25.81 -19.00 56.30
C LYS A 558 24.99 -20.24 55.98
#